data_AF-A0A5Q4SEY3-F1
#
_entry.id   AF-A0A5Q4SEY3-F1
#
_cell.length_a   1.000
_cell.length_b   1.000
_cell.length_c   1.000
_cell.angle_alpha   90.00
_cell.angle_beta   90.00
_cell.angle_gamma   90.00
#
_symmetry.space_group_name_H-M   'P 1'
#
loop_
_entity.id
_entity.type
_entity.pdbx_description
1 polymer ?
#
loop_
_entity_poly.entity_id
_entity_poly.type
_entity_poly.pdbx_seq_one_letter_code
_entity_poly.pdbx_strand_id
1 'polypeptide(L)'
;MPTFYILLSVVIALLLGSAGVMTAVTGRVAIPWLRGSVREPMVWGAGALVLALAAAAVRFAGFGVSMALTVTGLLLVCLSYVLRGAPSGR
;
A
#
# COMPACT_ATOMS: atom_id res chain seq x y z
N MET A 1 -27.32 -2.03 -2.40
CA MET A 1 -26.33 -1.37 -1.53
C MET A 1 -25.02 -2.14 -1.34
N PRO A 2 -24.97 -3.46 -1.04
CA PRO A 2 -23.68 -4.15 -0.83
C PRO A 2 -22.82 -4.25 -2.09
N THR A 3 -23.44 -4.37 -3.28
CA THR A 3 -22.73 -4.53 -4.57
C THR A 3 -21.87 -3.33 -4.94
N PHE A 4 -22.34 -2.11 -4.68
CA PHE A 4 -21.58 -0.88 -4.92
C PHE A 4 -20.31 -0.84 -4.07
N TYR A 5 -20.43 -1.14 -2.77
CA TYR A 5 -19.27 -1.21 -1.89
C TYR A 5 -18.30 -2.34 -2.26
N ILE A 6 -18.80 -3.46 -2.80
CA ILE A 6 -17.97 -4.56 -3.30
C ILE A 6 -17.14 -4.08 -4.50
N LEU A 7 -17.81 -3.52 -5.51
CA LEU A 7 -17.17 -2.95 -6.70
C LEU A 7 -16.12 -1.90 -6.30
N LEU A 8 -16.47 -1.00 -5.39
CA LEU A 8 -15.55 0.03 -4.90
C LEU A 8 -14.32 -0.58 -4.22
N SER A 9 -14.50 -1.57 -3.33
CA SER A 9 -13.36 -2.22 -2.65
C SER A 9 -12.45 -2.98 -3.62
N VAL A 10 -13.01 -3.62 -4.65
CA VAL A 10 -12.25 -4.33 -5.69
C VAL A 10 -11.45 -3.35 -6.53
N VAL A 11 -12.06 -2.25 -6.95
CA VAL A 11 -11.36 -1.19 -7.71
C VAL A 11 -10.22 -0.58 -6.88
N ILE A 12 -10.46 -0.27 -5.61
CA ILE A 12 -9.42 0.25 -4.71
C ILE A 12 -8.28 -0.76 -4.56
N ALA A 13 -8.60 -2.04 -4.31
CA ALA A 13 -7.60 -3.09 -4.16
C ALA A 13 -6.76 -3.29 -5.44
N LEU A 14 -7.37 -3.20 -6.61
CA LEU A 14 -6.69 -3.27 -7.91
C LEU A 14 -5.77 -2.07 -8.13
N LEU A 15 -6.25 -0.85 -7.85
CA LEU A 15 -5.45 0.37 -8.00
C LEU A 15 -4.26 0.39 -7.03
N LEU A 16 -4.49 0.04 -5.76
CA LEU A 16 -3.42 -0.04 -4.76
C LEU A 16 -2.46 -1.18 -5.04
N GLY A 17 -2.97 -2.34 -5.45
CA GLY A 17 -2.16 -3.52 -5.77
C GLY A 17 -1.26 -3.26 -6.96
N SER A 18 -1.81 -2.74 -8.06
CA SER A 18 -1.04 -2.40 -9.26
C SER A 18 0.00 -1.31 -9.00
N ALA A 19 -0.37 -0.25 -8.27
CA ALA A 19 0.58 0.78 -7.85
C ALA A 19 1.67 0.23 -6.93
N GLY A 20 1.32 -0.65 -5.98
CA GLY A 20 2.25 -1.31 -5.06
C GLY A 20 3.24 -2.22 -5.79
N VAL A 21 2.75 -3.08 -6.70
CA VAL A 21 3.61 -3.94 -7.55
C VAL A 21 4.52 -3.08 -8.41
N MET A 22 3.98 -2.06 -9.08
CA MET A 22 4.76 -1.19 -9.95
C MET A 22 5.85 -0.45 -9.15
N THR A 23 5.54 0.08 -7.98
CA THR A 23 6.54 0.75 -7.14
C THR A 23 7.59 -0.20 -6.58
N ALA A 24 7.21 -1.43 -6.20
CA ALA A 24 8.15 -2.45 -5.74
C ALA A 24 9.09 -2.94 -6.87
N VAL A 25 8.56 -3.15 -8.08
CA VAL A 25 9.34 -3.64 -9.24
C VAL A 25 10.23 -2.54 -9.81
N THR A 26 9.69 -1.33 -9.96
CA THR A 26 10.42 -0.24 -10.62
C THR A 26 11.30 0.56 -9.67
N GLY A 27 11.16 0.35 -8.35
CA GLY A 27 11.81 1.16 -7.32
C GLY A 27 11.48 2.66 -7.44
N ARG A 28 10.36 3.00 -8.10
CA ARG A 28 9.98 4.37 -8.43
C ARG A 28 8.49 4.55 -8.19
N VAL A 29 8.13 5.62 -7.48
CA VAL A 29 6.74 6.04 -7.34
C VAL A 29 6.24 6.56 -8.68
N ALA A 30 5.30 5.85 -9.30
CA ALA A 30 4.70 6.24 -10.59
C ALA A 30 3.87 7.52 -10.50
N ILE A 31 3.46 7.92 -9.29
CA ILE A 31 2.66 9.12 -9.04
C ILE A 31 3.60 10.32 -8.89
N PRO A 32 3.61 11.28 -9.86
CA PRO A 32 4.58 12.37 -9.88
C PRO A 32 4.47 13.28 -8.65
N TRP A 33 3.26 13.46 -8.10
CA TRP A 33 3.01 14.28 -6.91
C TRP A 33 3.53 13.64 -5.60
N LEU A 34 3.59 12.31 -5.52
CA LEU A 34 4.15 11.62 -4.34
C LEU A 34 5.67 11.43 -4.44
N ARG A 35 6.22 11.47 -5.66
CA ARG A 35 7.64 11.19 -5.92
C ARG A 35 8.60 12.09 -5.14
N GLY A 36 8.20 13.34 -4.84
CA GLY A 36 9.00 14.28 -4.06
C GLY A 36 8.90 14.10 -2.54
N SER A 37 7.85 13.43 -2.05
CA SER A 37 7.61 13.25 -0.61
C SER A 37 8.01 11.86 -0.12
N VAL A 38 7.87 10.83 -0.96
CA VAL A 38 8.23 9.44 -0.62
C VAL A 38 9.74 9.28 -0.73
N ARG A 39 10.40 8.99 0.39
CA ARG A 39 11.86 8.82 0.46
C ARG A 39 12.29 7.40 0.12
N GLU A 40 11.49 6.41 0.51
CA GLU A 40 11.75 4.99 0.26
C GLU A 40 10.63 4.34 -0.58
N PRO A 41 10.77 4.31 -1.92
CA PRO A 41 9.72 3.83 -2.82
C PRO A 41 9.39 2.34 -2.64
N MET A 42 10.36 1.51 -2.21
CA MET A 42 10.13 0.09 -1.92
C MET A 42 9.26 -0.11 -0.68
N VAL A 43 9.53 0.64 0.40
CA VAL A 43 8.75 0.56 1.65
C VAL A 43 7.33 1.08 1.43
N TRP A 44 7.19 2.12 0.60
CA TRP A 44 5.89 2.64 0.17
C TRP A 44 5.09 1.58 -0.62
N GLY A 45 5.75 0.90 -1.57
CA GLY A 45 5.12 -0.16 -2.37
C GLY A 45 4.68 -1.35 -1.51
N ALA A 46 5.49 -1.76 -0.54
CA ALA A 46 5.12 -2.80 0.42
C ALA A 46 3.89 -2.40 1.27
N GLY A 47 3.82 -1.15 1.74
CA GLY A 47 2.64 -0.63 2.44
C GLY A 47 1.38 -0.61 1.57
N ALA A 48 1.51 -0.21 0.30
CA ALA A 48 0.39 -0.23 -0.65
C ALA A 48 -0.12 -1.66 -0.94
N LEU A 49 0.78 -2.64 -1.04
CA LEU A 49 0.42 -4.06 -1.19
C LEU A 49 -0.32 -4.60 0.04
N VAL A 50 0.14 -4.26 1.24
CA VAL A 50 -0.53 -4.66 2.49
C VAL A 50 -1.92 -4.04 2.60
N LEU A 51 -2.09 -2.78 2.20
CA LEU A 51 -3.39 -2.12 2.13
C LEU A 51 -4.31 -2.74 1.06
N ALA A 52 -3.77 -3.13 -0.10
CA ALA A 52 -4.53 -3.85 -1.12
C ALA A 52 -5.02 -5.20 -0.58
N LEU A 53 -4.15 -5.91 0.15
CA LEU A 53 -4.49 -7.16 0.81
C LEU A 53 -5.54 -6.95 1.91
N ALA A 54 -5.45 -5.87 2.70
CA ALA A 54 -6.47 -5.51 3.68
C ALA A 54 -7.85 -5.31 3.05
N ALA A 55 -7.89 -4.56 1.93
CA ALA A 55 -9.12 -4.30 1.18
C ALA A 55 -9.73 -5.57 0.57
N ALA A 56 -8.91 -6.50 0.08
CA ALA A 56 -9.35 -7.80 -0.41
C ALA A 56 -9.81 -8.72 0.74
N ALA A 57 -9.07 -8.71 1.86
CA ALA A 57 -9.34 -9.54 3.03
C ALA A 57 -10.57 -9.07 3.82
N VAL A 58 -11.02 -7.83 3.68
CA VAL A 58 -12.18 -7.29 4.41
C VAL A 58 -13.47 -8.09 4.24
N ARG A 59 -13.55 -8.92 3.21
CA ARG A 59 -14.70 -9.79 2.93
C ARG A 59 -14.56 -11.21 3.48
N PHE A 60 -13.34 -11.65 3.75
CA PHE A 60 -13.04 -13.02 4.20
C PHE A 60 -12.55 -13.07 5.63
N ALA A 61 -11.96 -11.99 6.12
CA ALA A 61 -11.32 -11.88 7.41
C ALA A 61 -12.16 -10.99 8.34
N GLY A 62 -12.28 -11.41 9.60
CA GLY A 62 -13.01 -10.64 10.62
C GLY A 62 -12.43 -9.23 10.80
N PHE A 63 -13.23 -8.34 11.41
CA PHE A 63 -12.89 -6.93 11.62
C PHE A 63 -11.49 -6.72 12.19
N GLY A 64 -11.06 -7.54 13.16
CA GLY A 64 -9.73 -7.44 13.77
C GLY A 64 -8.58 -7.68 12.79
N VAL A 65 -8.70 -8.62 11.87
CA VAL A 65 -7.65 -8.94 10.88
C VAL A 65 -7.55 -7.83 9.84
N SER A 66 -8.69 -7.32 9.38
CA SER A 66 -8.72 -6.20 8.43
C SER A 66 -8.17 -4.92 9.04
N MET A 67 -8.50 -4.65 10.31
CA MET A 67 -7.95 -3.51 11.04
C MET A 67 -6.44 -3.64 11.23
N ALA A 68 -5.95 -4.82 11.63
CA ALA A 68 -4.52 -5.06 11.77
C ALA A 68 -3.78 -4.83 10.43
N LEU A 69 -4.25 -5.42 9.33
CA LEU A 69 -3.66 -5.22 8.00
C LEU A 69 -3.68 -3.75 7.58
N THR A 70 -4.78 -3.05 7.84
CA THR A 70 -4.90 -1.62 7.50
C THR A 70 -3.89 -0.78 8.27
N VAL A 71 -3.77 -1.01 9.58
CA VAL A 71 -2.81 -0.30 10.44
C VAL A 71 -1.38 -0.63 10.04
N THR A 72 -1.06 -1.91 9.77
CA THR A 72 0.27 -2.32 9.32
C THR A 72 0.62 -1.66 7.99
N GLY A 73 -0.30 -1.64 7.02
CA GLY A 73 -0.11 -0.98 5.73
C GLY A 73 0.10 0.53 5.86
N LEU A 74 -0.69 1.19 6.72
CA LEU A 74 -0.51 2.61 7.05
C LEU A 74 0.83 2.89 7.72
N LEU A 75 1.27 2.04 8.65
CA LEU A 75 2.57 2.18 9.29
C LEU A 75 3.69 2.08 8.28
N LEU A 76 3.66 1.09 7.37
CA LEU A 76 4.63 0.96 6.28
C LEU A 76 4.66 2.19 5.37
N VAL A 77 3.49 2.69 4.97
CA VAL A 77 3.39 3.92 4.17
C VAL A 77 3.96 5.11 4.94
N CYS A 78 3.61 5.30 6.21
CA CYS A 78 4.13 6.38 7.04
C CYS A 78 5.65 6.27 7.22
N LEU A 79 6.14 5.04 7.44
CA LEU A 79 7.55 4.73 7.57
C LEU A 79 8.32 5.08 6.28
N SER A 80 7.72 4.96 5.10
CA SER A 80 8.35 5.37 3.83
C SER A 80 8.61 6.88 3.70
N TYR A 81 7.89 7.70 4.48
CA TYR A 81 8.13 9.14 4.58
C TYR A 81 9.20 9.47 5.64
N VAL A 82 9.33 8.65 6.68
CA VAL A 82 10.21 8.88 7.84
C VAL A 82 11.60 8.28 7.64
N LEU A 83 11.69 7.06 7.09
CA LEU A 83 12.95 6.42 6.76
C LEU A 83 13.63 7.23 5.65
N ARG A 84 14.67 7.96 6.04
CA ARG A 84 15.70 8.43 5.13
C ARG A 84 16.61 7.23 4.86
N GLY A 85 16.87 6.93 3.59
CA GLY A 85 17.61 5.75 3.15
C GLY A 85 18.68 5.29 4.11
N ALA A 86 18.50 4.07 4.63
CA ALA A 86 19.63 3.31 5.15
C ALA A 86 20.64 3.25 3.99
N PRO A 87 21.92 3.63 4.20
CA PRO A 87 22.92 3.47 3.17
C PRO A 87 22.95 2.00 2.78
N SER A 88 22.41 1.67 1.60
CA SER A 88 22.59 0.36 1.01
C SER A 88 24.07 0.28 0.68
N GLY A 89 24.85 -0.35 1.55
CA GLY A 89 26.24 -0.64 1.30
C GLY A 89 26.38 -1.42 0.00
N ARG A 90 26.86 -0.73 -1.03
CA ARG A 90 27.54 -1.28 -2.20
C ARG A 90 28.64 -0.32 -2.57
#